data_AF-A0A964AEK9-F1
#
_entry.id   AF-A0A964AEK9-F1
#
_cell.length_a   1.000
_cell.length_b   1.000
_cell.length_c   1.000
_cell.angle_alpha   90.00
_cell.angle_beta   90.00
_cell.angle_gamma   90.00
#
_symmetry.space_group_name_H-M   'P 1'
#
loop_
_entity.id
_entity.type
_entity.pdbx_description
1 polymer ?
#
loop_
_entity_poly.entity_id
_entity_poly.type
_entity_poly.pdbx_seq_one_letter_code
_entity_poly.pdbx_strand_id
1 'polypeptide(L)'
;MAALIVLAVLAACAPQVRTKGFEPAVTTAAALSQALEPRRRALIIGVDEYDDPAFGELRHAGDDAEALAEALRHAQGGFDEVVVLTGPEATRRESLLRALRQVRTELRREDELVVYFSGHGTRANDGEAWRRYLLASDSRASDLEASALELEALQRFFASLPPARKALILDACFHGGGRSVERPDPLGLMTPPPTDALTPSAVSMGPGEAHLYATSAGHPSLEDDTLGHGVYTWFLLEAIGWGFPDADLDGDGLVTAYEAHDHARTRTMTYTEGVQIPEAAFRVVGEADLVLAGDPSRRRSREQALVYLYPHADTAMSGATLRVNGRMRGTMPGTIPIEPGRHHLEIRDAEGELRVDGHVTLRPGSSYRLDDLERVAAGPRSTVGVRGLALAAPAMGESLGAGALGPELWWQVRRNHGPARGLAGEIALAGAISPTRSPLGLDAVAAPRALGQLTLSGGFQADVRRARLFGGGAASGVWMPPSALEVDAPAAEAGWVFLAFGPTASAGVVLRDDFALSLLVRPEVAWLDLDADQRATATAWLGGGLGLSGSW
;
A
#
# COMPACT_ATOMS: atom_id res chain seq x y z
N MET A 1 14.22 -17.52 -83.47
CA MET A 1 12.98 -16.94 -82.88
C MET A 1 12.25 -17.91 -81.94
N ALA A 2 12.14 -19.21 -82.25
CA ALA A 2 11.41 -20.16 -81.38
C ALA A 2 12.03 -20.36 -79.97
N ALA A 3 13.36 -20.31 -79.84
CA ALA A 3 14.03 -20.47 -78.53
C ALA A 3 13.83 -19.30 -77.55
N LEU A 4 13.55 -18.09 -78.06
CA LEU A 4 13.33 -16.89 -77.23
C LEU A 4 11.90 -16.82 -76.68
N ILE A 5 10.93 -17.42 -77.37
CA ILE A 5 9.53 -17.45 -76.92
C ILE A 5 9.35 -18.50 -75.81
N VAL A 6 10.08 -19.63 -75.86
CA VAL A 6 10.02 -20.66 -74.81
C VAL A 6 10.62 -20.16 -73.48
N LEU A 7 11.67 -19.32 -73.52
CA LEU A 7 12.25 -18.72 -72.31
C LEU A 7 11.32 -17.68 -71.66
N ALA A 8 10.54 -16.94 -72.45
CA ALA A 8 9.59 -15.94 -71.95
C ALA A 8 8.36 -16.57 -71.28
N VAL A 9 7.88 -17.72 -71.79
CA VAL A 9 6.76 -18.45 -71.19
C VAL A 9 7.17 -19.17 -69.90
N LEU A 10 8.42 -19.66 -69.80
CA LEU A 10 8.91 -20.28 -68.56
C LEU A 10 9.21 -19.27 -67.44
N ALA A 11 9.46 -17.99 -67.77
CA ALA A 11 9.59 -16.92 -66.77
C ALA A 11 8.24 -16.46 -66.20
N ALA A 12 7.12 -16.70 -66.91
CA ALA A 12 5.77 -16.35 -66.47
C ALA A 12 5.13 -17.40 -65.53
N CYS A 13 5.75 -18.57 -65.38
CA CYS A 13 5.33 -19.63 -64.45
C CYS A 13 6.39 -19.94 -63.39
N ALA A 14 7.16 -18.93 -62.96
CA ALA A 14 7.84 -19.05 -61.67
C ALA A 14 6.74 -19.09 -60.59
N PRO A 15 6.62 -20.15 -59.78
CA PRO A 15 5.69 -20.13 -58.67
C PRO A 15 6.07 -18.94 -57.80
N GLN A 16 5.13 -18.01 -57.58
CA GLN A 16 5.25 -17.05 -56.49
C GLN A 16 5.22 -17.86 -55.20
N VAL A 17 6.38 -18.34 -54.79
CA VAL A 17 6.59 -18.85 -53.44
C VAL A 17 6.53 -17.63 -52.54
N ARG A 18 5.30 -17.23 -52.18
CA ARG A 18 5.08 -16.37 -51.03
C ARG A 18 5.45 -17.20 -49.81
N THR A 19 6.58 -16.88 -49.19
CA THR A 19 6.85 -17.34 -47.84
C THR A 19 5.65 -16.99 -46.98
N LYS A 20 5.10 -17.94 -46.22
CA LYS A 20 4.27 -17.63 -45.05
C LYS A 20 5.20 -16.94 -44.04
N GLY A 21 5.48 -15.67 -44.27
CA GLY A 21 6.40 -14.86 -43.48
C GLY A 21 5.66 -13.60 -43.07
N PHE A 22 5.74 -13.29 -41.78
CA PHE A 22 5.31 -12.01 -41.23
C PHE A 22 5.90 -10.87 -42.07
N GLU A 23 5.05 -10.09 -42.72
CA GLU A 23 5.47 -8.77 -43.18
C GLU A 23 5.70 -7.91 -41.93
N PRO A 24 6.85 -7.21 -41.82
CA PRO A 24 7.02 -6.23 -40.77
C PRO A 24 5.91 -5.19 -40.92
N ALA A 25 5.02 -5.08 -39.93
CA ALA A 25 4.04 -4.02 -39.91
C ALA A 25 4.78 -2.69 -39.75
N VAL A 26 5.01 -1.99 -40.87
CA VAL A 26 5.56 -0.64 -40.86
C VAL A 26 4.41 0.31 -40.48
N THR A 27 4.21 0.46 -39.18
CA THR A 27 3.26 1.43 -38.61
C THR A 27 4.00 2.72 -38.27
N THR A 28 3.37 3.87 -38.50
CA THR A 28 3.92 5.17 -38.07
C THR A 28 3.64 5.39 -36.58
N ALA A 29 4.48 6.16 -35.89
CA ALA A 29 4.23 6.54 -34.50
C ALA A 29 2.86 7.25 -34.34
N ALA A 30 2.44 8.02 -35.35
CA ALA A 30 1.12 8.65 -35.37
C ALA A 30 -0.02 7.63 -35.51
N ALA A 31 0.09 6.64 -36.39
CA ALA A 31 -0.90 5.58 -36.53
C ALA A 31 -0.96 4.68 -35.28
N LEU A 32 0.18 4.42 -34.63
CA LEU A 32 0.24 3.71 -33.36
C LEU A 32 -0.39 4.53 -32.23
N SER A 33 -0.07 5.83 -32.14
CA SER A 33 -0.63 6.73 -31.14
C SER A 33 -2.14 6.86 -31.29
N GLN A 34 -2.65 6.98 -32.51
CA GLN A 34 -4.08 7.04 -32.80
C GLN A 34 -4.77 5.71 -32.48
N ALA A 35 -4.16 4.58 -32.85
CA ALA A 35 -4.70 3.26 -32.54
C ALA A 35 -4.67 2.94 -31.02
N LEU A 36 -3.77 3.56 -30.27
CA LEU A 36 -3.62 3.42 -28.82
C LEU A 36 -4.27 4.57 -28.03
N GLU A 37 -5.05 5.45 -28.67
CA GLU A 37 -5.79 6.47 -27.91
C GLU A 37 -6.71 5.76 -26.89
N PRO A 38 -6.59 6.12 -25.60
CA PRO A 38 -7.46 5.60 -24.55
C PRO A 38 -8.93 5.81 -24.91
N ARG A 39 -9.73 4.75 -24.92
CA ARG A 39 -11.19 4.87 -24.99
C ARG A 39 -11.76 4.87 -23.58
N ARG A 40 -12.83 5.62 -23.38
CA ARG A 40 -13.54 5.72 -22.11
C ARG A 40 -14.88 5.03 -22.27
N ARG A 41 -15.03 3.90 -21.58
CA ARG A 41 -16.18 3.00 -21.74
C ARG A 41 -16.99 2.95 -20.44
N ALA A 42 -18.31 2.84 -20.56
CA ALA A 42 -19.18 2.63 -19.43
C ALA A 42 -20.19 1.51 -19.71
N LEU A 43 -20.38 0.62 -18.74
CA LEU A 43 -21.49 -0.33 -18.68
C LEU A 43 -22.37 0.07 -17.49
N ILE A 44 -23.60 0.48 -17.77
CA ILE A 44 -24.50 1.07 -16.78
C ILE A 44 -25.76 0.21 -16.73
N ILE A 45 -26.08 -0.30 -15.55
CA ILE A 45 -27.14 -1.28 -15.33
C ILE A 45 -28.13 -0.70 -14.32
N GLY A 46 -29.41 -0.68 -14.66
CA GLY A 46 -30.50 -0.28 -13.77
C GLY A 46 -31.61 -1.33 -13.76
N VAL A 47 -31.85 -1.96 -12.61
CA VAL A 47 -32.82 -3.06 -12.47
C VAL A 47 -33.99 -2.64 -11.57
N ASP A 48 -35.11 -2.29 -12.18
CA ASP A 48 -36.34 -1.87 -11.47
C ASP A 48 -37.31 -3.02 -11.22
N GLU A 49 -37.47 -3.91 -12.21
CA GLU A 49 -38.49 -4.95 -12.23
C GLU A 49 -37.87 -6.33 -12.03
N TYR A 50 -38.53 -7.16 -11.22
CA TYR A 50 -38.09 -8.51 -10.87
C TYR A 50 -39.21 -9.53 -11.11
N ASP A 51 -38.88 -10.63 -11.81
CA ASP A 51 -39.79 -11.74 -12.11
C ASP A 51 -40.32 -12.41 -10.84
N ASP A 52 -39.48 -12.49 -9.80
CA ASP A 52 -39.86 -13.06 -8.51
C ASP A 52 -40.48 -11.98 -7.59
N PRO A 53 -41.78 -12.08 -7.27
CA PRO A 53 -42.48 -11.07 -6.47
C PRO A 53 -41.95 -10.95 -5.04
N ALA A 54 -41.12 -11.89 -4.57
CA ALA A 54 -40.47 -11.79 -3.27
C ALA A 54 -39.55 -10.56 -3.14
N PHE A 55 -39.07 -10.02 -4.26
CA PHE A 55 -38.11 -8.90 -4.25
C PHE A 55 -38.76 -7.52 -4.22
N GLY A 56 -39.98 -7.38 -4.74
CA GLY A 56 -40.59 -6.07 -4.96
C GLY A 56 -39.94 -5.30 -6.11
N GLU A 57 -40.56 -4.21 -6.52
CA GLU A 57 -40.07 -3.33 -7.60
C GLU A 57 -39.38 -2.09 -7.01
N LEU A 58 -38.37 -1.59 -7.73
CA LEU A 58 -37.77 -0.28 -7.50
C LEU A 58 -38.36 0.74 -8.47
N ARG A 59 -38.26 2.03 -8.12
CA ARG A 59 -38.86 3.09 -8.96
C ARG A 59 -37.85 3.84 -9.80
N HIS A 60 -36.59 3.89 -9.39
CA HIS A 60 -35.62 4.84 -9.94
C HIS A 60 -34.29 4.21 -10.34
N ALA A 61 -34.11 2.88 -10.28
CA ALA A 61 -32.85 2.27 -10.68
C ALA A 61 -32.59 2.40 -12.20
N GLY A 62 -33.63 2.36 -13.02
CA GLY A 62 -33.58 2.67 -14.45
C GLY A 62 -33.32 4.16 -14.71
N ASP A 63 -34.02 5.05 -14.01
CA ASP A 63 -33.82 6.51 -14.10
C ASP A 63 -32.38 6.91 -13.73
N ASP A 64 -31.85 6.32 -12.66
CA ASP A 64 -30.47 6.44 -12.19
C ASP A 64 -29.47 6.04 -13.30
N ALA A 65 -29.71 4.90 -13.95
CA ALA A 65 -28.86 4.40 -15.02
C ALA A 65 -28.88 5.31 -16.26
N GLU A 66 -30.06 5.79 -16.68
CA GLU A 66 -30.17 6.69 -17.82
C GLU A 66 -29.53 8.05 -17.56
N ALA A 67 -29.78 8.63 -16.38
CA ALA A 67 -29.20 9.93 -16.02
C ALA A 67 -27.67 9.87 -15.92
N LEU A 68 -27.11 8.80 -15.33
CA LEU A 68 -25.66 8.64 -15.26
C LEU A 68 -25.06 8.40 -16.64
N ALA A 69 -25.74 7.64 -17.51
CA ALA A 69 -25.31 7.45 -18.89
C ALA A 69 -25.21 8.77 -19.64
N GLU A 70 -26.20 9.64 -19.48
CA GLU A 70 -26.21 10.96 -20.12
C GLU A 70 -25.09 11.85 -19.57
N ALA A 71 -24.91 11.89 -18.25
CA ALA A 71 -23.85 12.66 -17.62
C ALA A 71 -22.45 12.22 -18.09
N LEU A 72 -22.21 10.91 -18.23
CA LEU A 72 -20.93 10.38 -18.71
C LEU A 72 -20.72 10.61 -20.22
N ARG A 73 -21.80 10.63 -21.03
CA ARG A 73 -21.72 10.97 -22.47
C ARG A 73 -21.45 12.46 -22.70
N HIS A 74 -21.95 13.33 -21.83
CA HIS A 74 -21.83 14.78 -21.97
C HIS A 74 -20.37 15.22 -22.12
N ALA A 75 -20.08 16.39 -22.72
CA ALA A 75 -18.72 16.81 -23.06
C ALA A 75 -17.74 16.81 -21.86
N GLN A 76 -18.24 17.16 -20.67
CA GLN A 76 -17.50 17.08 -19.42
C GLN A 76 -17.25 15.63 -19.00
N GLY A 77 -18.26 14.76 -19.16
CA GLY A 77 -18.18 13.32 -18.96
C GLY A 77 -17.19 12.68 -19.90
N GLY A 78 -17.37 12.81 -21.23
CA GLY A 78 -16.43 12.48 -22.30
C GLY A 78 -16.22 10.98 -22.57
N PHE A 79 -17.20 10.13 -22.25
CA PHE A 79 -17.12 8.69 -22.52
C PHE A 79 -17.52 8.37 -23.96
N ASP A 80 -16.69 7.58 -24.64
CA ASP A 80 -16.85 7.23 -26.06
C ASP A 80 -17.94 6.16 -26.27
N GLU A 81 -17.99 5.17 -25.37
CA GLU A 81 -18.83 3.99 -25.51
C GLU A 81 -19.61 3.75 -24.20
N VAL A 82 -20.86 4.17 -24.16
CA VAL A 82 -21.74 4.02 -22.99
C VAL A 82 -22.88 3.06 -23.30
N VAL A 83 -22.78 1.83 -22.78
CA VAL A 83 -23.79 0.78 -22.87
C VAL A 83 -24.71 0.86 -21.66
N VAL A 84 -26.01 0.95 -21.90
CA VAL A 84 -27.04 1.02 -20.85
C VAL A 84 -27.92 -0.22 -20.93
N LEU A 85 -28.12 -0.90 -19.80
CA LEU A 85 -29.03 -2.04 -19.66
C LEU A 85 -30.10 -1.69 -18.63
N THR A 86 -31.29 -1.38 -19.13
CA THR A 86 -32.50 -1.09 -18.33
C THR A 86 -33.68 -1.89 -18.86
N GLY A 87 -34.67 -2.14 -17.99
CA GLY A 87 -35.85 -2.93 -18.30
C GLY A 87 -35.63 -4.45 -18.23
N PRO A 88 -36.72 -5.24 -18.05
CA PRO A 88 -36.66 -6.61 -17.54
C PRO A 88 -35.91 -7.59 -18.44
N GLU A 89 -35.90 -7.42 -19.76
CA GLU A 89 -35.19 -8.34 -20.67
C GLU A 89 -33.69 -8.04 -20.80
N ALA A 90 -33.31 -6.76 -20.73
CA ALA A 90 -31.91 -6.35 -20.84
C ALA A 90 -31.14 -6.64 -19.54
N THR A 91 -31.83 -6.71 -18.41
CA THR A 91 -31.26 -6.88 -17.08
C THR A 91 -31.34 -8.32 -16.55
N ARG A 92 -31.77 -9.28 -17.39
CA ARG A 92 -31.67 -10.72 -17.06
C ARG A 92 -30.22 -11.10 -16.85
N ARG A 93 -29.96 -12.06 -15.96
CA ARG A 93 -28.61 -12.47 -15.57
C ARG A 93 -27.72 -12.80 -16.76
N GLU A 94 -28.23 -13.54 -17.74
CA GLU A 94 -27.45 -13.91 -18.92
C GLU A 94 -27.12 -12.69 -19.80
N SER A 95 -28.00 -11.69 -19.86
CA SER A 95 -27.74 -10.43 -20.56
C SER A 95 -26.62 -9.63 -19.84
N LEU A 96 -26.67 -9.54 -18.50
CA LEU A 96 -25.63 -8.90 -17.71
C LEU A 96 -24.27 -9.61 -17.86
N LEU A 97 -24.25 -10.94 -17.76
CA LEU A 97 -23.02 -11.73 -17.96
C LEU A 97 -22.48 -11.60 -19.38
N ARG A 98 -23.35 -11.52 -20.39
CA ARG A 98 -22.92 -11.28 -21.78
C ARG A 98 -22.25 -9.92 -21.92
N ALA A 99 -22.82 -8.86 -21.35
CA ALA A 99 -22.24 -7.53 -21.38
C ALA A 99 -20.88 -7.48 -20.66
N LEU A 100 -20.77 -8.08 -19.47
CA LEU A 100 -19.49 -8.20 -18.75
C LEU A 100 -18.44 -8.98 -19.56
N ARG A 101 -18.82 -10.09 -20.20
CA ARG A 101 -17.91 -10.84 -21.09
C ARG A 101 -17.47 -10.01 -22.29
N GLN A 102 -18.37 -9.24 -22.88
CA GLN A 102 -18.06 -8.35 -23.99
C GLN A 102 -17.06 -7.25 -23.58
N VAL A 103 -17.28 -6.65 -22.40
CA VAL A 103 -16.35 -5.70 -21.78
C VAL A 103 -14.95 -6.33 -21.69
N ARG A 104 -14.83 -7.56 -21.17
CA ARG A 104 -13.53 -8.27 -21.09
C ARG A 104 -12.88 -8.50 -22.46
N THR A 105 -13.65 -8.82 -23.50
CA THR A 105 -13.09 -9.13 -24.82
C THR A 105 -12.61 -7.91 -25.59
N GLU A 106 -13.23 -6.75 -25.33
CA GLU A 106 -13.02 -5.54 -26.12
C GLU A 106 -12.14 -4.49 -25.41
N LEU A 107 -11.97 -4.59 -24.08
CA LEU A 107 -11.13 -3.68 -23.30
C LEU A 107 -9.64 -3.87 -23.60
N ARG A 108 -8.97 -2.74 -23.80
CA ARG A 108 -7.51 -2.65 -23.88
C ARG A 108 -6.95 -2.11 -22.57
N ARG A 109 -5.64 -2.21 -22.41
CA ARG A 109 -4.95 -1.79 -21.18
C ARG A 109 -5.03 -0.28 -20.96
N GLU A 110 -5.02 0.48 -22.05
CA GLU A 110 -5.03 1.94 -22.08
C GLU A 110 -6.43 2.52 -21.89
N ASP A 111 -7.48 1.70 -22.06
CA ASP A 111 -8.88 2.14 -21.92
C ASP A 111 -9.23 2.44 -20.46
N GLU A 112 -10.30 3.19 -20.27
CA GLU A 112 -10.94 3.45 -18.99
C GLU A 112 -12.32 2.77 -18.94
N LEU A 113 -12.73 2.34 -17.75
CA LEU A 113 -13.98 1.63 -17.56
C LEU A 113 -14.76 2.14 -16.34
N VAL A 114 -16.03 2.50 -16.54
CA VAL A 114 -17.02 2.56 -15.45
C VAL A 114 -17.96 1.37 -15.59
N VAL A 115 -18.17 0.63 -14.51
CA VAL A 115 -19.31 -0.29 -14.38
C VAL A 115 -20.19 0.24 -13.27
N TYR A 116 -21.43 0.59 -13.60
CA TYR A 116 -22.41 1.07 -12.65
C TYR A 116 -23.57 0.08 -12.56
N PHE A 117 -24.04 -0.18 -11.34
CA PHE A 117 -25.21 -1.00 -11.07
C PHE A 117 -26.12 -0.29 -10.05
N SER A 118 -27.38 -0.08 -10.41
CA SER A 118 -28.46 0.33 -9.52
C SER A 118 -29.49 -0.79 -9.46
N GLY A 119 -29.88 -1.21 -8.26
CA GLY A 119 -30.85 -2.30 -8.10
C GLY A 119 -30.85 -2.92 -6.71
N HIS A 120 -31.51 -4.06 -6.58
CA HIS A 120 -31.55 -4.81 -5.33
C HIS A 120 -30.25 -5.58 -5.08
N GLY A 121 -29.84 -5.55 -3.81
CA GLY A 121 -28.82 -6.46 -3.27
C GLY A 121 -29.43 -7.37 -2.22
N THR A 122 -28.85 -8.55 -2.04
CA THR A 122 -29.23 -9.46 -0.97
C THR A 122 -28.03 -10.23 -0.45
N ARG A 123 -28.20 -10.89 0.68
CA ARG A 123 -27.25 -11.83 1.24
C ARG A 123 -27.96 -13.16 1.50
N ALA A 124 -27.29 -14.25 1.20
CA ALA A 124 -27.80 -15.58 1.50
C ALA A 124 -26.70 -16.45 2.08
N ASN A 125 -27.09 -17.32 3.01
CA ASN A 125 -26.23 -18.37 3.54
C ASN A 125 -26.49 -19.65 2.75
N ASP A 126 -25.47 -20.19 2.11
CA ASP A 126 -25.53 -21.44 1.33
C ASP A 126 -25.29 -22.69 2.20
N GLY A 127 -25.10 -22.52 3.52
CA GLY A 127 -24.76 -23.57 4.48
C GLY A 127 -23.26 -23.67 4.77
N GLU A 128 -22.41 -23.07 3.94
CA GLU A 128 -20.96 -22.98 4.16
C GLU A 128 -20.56 -21.55 4.56
N ALA A 129 -21.07 -20.55 3.85
CA ALA A 129 -20.76 -19.15 4.09
C ALA A 129 -21.91 -18.22 3.66
N TRP A 130 -21.93 -17.03 4.26
CA TRP A 130 -22.73 -15.93 3.74
C TRP A 130 -22.09 -15.37 2.47
N ARG A 131 -22.91 -15.18 1.44
CA ARG A 131 -22.53 -14.53 0.18
C ARG A 131 -23.46 -13.38 -0.13
N ARG A 132 -22.97 -12.41 -0.90
CA ARG A 132 -23.71 -11.22 -1.32
C ARG A 132 -24.01 -11.31 -2.80
N TYR A 133 -25.22 -10.89 -3.17
CA TYR A 133 -25.71 -10.99 -4.53
C TYR A 133 -26.31 -9.65 -4.98
N LEU A 134 -26.02 -9.28 -6.22
CA LEU A 134 -26.75 -8.26 -6.98
C LEU A 134 -27.83 -8.98 -7.80
N LEU A 135 -29.08 -8.54 -7.66
CA LEU A 135 -30.21 -9.20 -8.30
C LEU A 135 -30.35 -8.76 -9.76
N ALA A 136 -30.47 -9.75 -10.64
CA ALA A 136 -30.95 -9.55 -12.01
C ALA A 136 -32.48 -9.56 -12.02
N SER A 137 -33.10 -9.08 -13.09
CA SER A 137 -34.57 -9.12 -13.22
C SER A 137 -35.15 -10.54 -13.12
N ASP A 138 -34.41 -11.56 -13.58
CA ASP A 138 -34.81 -12.96 -13.52
C ASP A 138 -34.22 -13.73 -12.34
N SER A 139 -33.68 -13.01 -11.35
CA SER A 139 -33.31 -13.60 -10.08
C SER A 139 -34.51 -14.24 -9.43
N ARG A 140 -34.27 -15.37 -8.76
CA ARG A 140 -35.26 -16.11 -8.01
C ARG A 140 -34.80 -16.19 -6.58
N ALA A 141 -35.67 -15.83 -5.65
CA ALA A 141 -35.40 -16.00 -4.24
C ALA A 141 -34.98 -17.45 -4.02
N SER A 142 -35.73 -18.43 -4.56
CA SER A 142 -35.46 -19.87 -4.45
C SER A 142 -34.01 -20.29 -4.69
N ASP A 143 -33.31 -19.67 -5.65
CA ASP A 143 -32.00 -20.11 -6.17
C ASP A 143 -31.14 -18.91 -6.61
N LEU A 144 -30.65 -18.14 -5.64
CA LEU A 144 -29.83 -16.94 -5.87
C LEU A 144 -28.48 -17.27 -6.54
N GLU A 145 -27.87 -18.41 -6.23
CA GLU A 145 -26.57 -18.80 -6.79
C GLU A 145 -26.63 -18.94 -8.31
N ALA A 146 -27.69 -19.57 -8.84
CA ALA A 146 -27.86 -19.74 -10.27
C ALA A 146 -28.46 -18.51 -10.97
N SER A 147 -29.21 -17.67 -10.25
CA SER A 147 -30.07 -16.64 -10.85
C SER A 147 -29.69 -15.18 -10.53
N ALA A 148 -28.74 -14.94 -9.63
CA ALA A 148 -28.19 -13.60 -9.33
C ALA A 148 -26.68 -13.50 -9.64
N LEU A 149 -26.09 -12.32 -9.46
CA LEU A 149 -24.65 -12.08 -9.59
C LEU A 149 -23.99 -12.04 -8.21
N GLU A 150 -23.09 -12.97 -7.90
CA GLU A 150 -22.29 -12.91 -6.67
C GLU A 150 -21.35 -11.69 -6.69
N LEU A 151 -21.42 -10.84 -5.66
CA LEU A 151 -20.63 -9.60 -5.56
C LEU A 151 -19.14 -9.90 -5.55
N GLU A 152 -18.71 -10.87 -4.74
CA GLU A 152 -17.31 -11.27 -4.63
C GLU A 152 -16.77 -11.87 -5.94
N ALA A 153 -17.62 -12.54 -6.73
CA ALA A 153 -17.26 -13.00 -8.07
C ALA A 153 -17.13 -11.81 -9.05
N LEU A 154 -18.03 -10.83 -8.98
CA LEU A 154 -17.96 -9.61 -9.79
C LEU A 154 -16.70 -8.80 -9.46
N GLN A 155 -16.37 -8.62 -8.19
CA GLN A 155 -15.14 -7.94 -7.74
C GLN A 155 -13.90 -8.66 -8.27
N ARG A 156 -13.82 -9.99 -8.16
CA ARG A 156 -12.70 -10.79 -8.72
C ARG A 156 -12.62 -10.67 -10.24
N PHE A 157 -13.76 -10.70 -10.93
CA PHE A 157 -13.82 -10.48 -12.37
C PHE A 157 -13.28 -9.09 -12.72
N PHE A 158 -13.74 -8.06 -12.01
CA PHE A 158 -13.33 -6.66 -12.22
C PHE A 158 -11.82 -6.49 -12.02
N ALA A 159 -11.27 -7.03 -10.94
CA ALA A 159 -9.84 -7.06 -10.65
C ALA A 159 -9.00 -7.73 -11.73
N SER A 160 -9.56 -8.72 -12.44
CA SER A 160 -8.90 -9.42 -13.55
C SER A 160 -8.88 -8.63 -14.87
N LEU A 161 -9.65 -7.54 -14.98
CA LEU A 161 -9.75 -6.77 -16.22
C LEU A 161 -8.44 -6.00 -16.52
N PRO A 162 -8.04 -5.91 -17.80
CA PRO A 162 -6.80 -5.26 -18.21
C PRO A 162 -6.70 -3.74 -18.02
N PRO A 163 -7.79 -2.93 -18.01
CA PRO A 163 -7.67 -1.48 -17.84
C PRO A 163 -6.92 -1.08 -16.60
N ALA A 164 -6.05 -0.09 -16.78
CA ALA A 164 -5.33 0.57 -15.71
C ALA A 164 -6.18 1.62 -14.98
N ARG A 165 -7.38 1.97 -15.46
CA ARG A 165 -8.28 2.92 -14.80
C ARG A 165 -9.71 2.41 -14.86
N LYS A 166 -10.24 1.95 -13.73
CA LYS A 166 -11.59 1.37 -13.71
C LYS A 166 -12.32 1.62 -12.39
N ALA A 167 -13.60 1.93 -12.47
CA ALA A 167 -14.47 2.11 -11.32
C ALA A 167 -15.68 1.17 -11.36
N LEU A 168 -15.92 0.46 -10.27
CA LEU A 168 -17.15 -0.28 -10.01
C LEU A 168 -18.00 0.55 -9.03
N ILE A 169 -19.18 0.98 -9.45
CA ILE A 169 -20.08 1.82 -8.67
C ILE A 169 -21.37 1.05 -8.42
N LEU A 170 -21.69 0.81 -7.16
CA LEU A 170 -22.81 -0.04 -6.75
C LEU A 170 -23.80 0.75 -5.89
N ASP A 171 -24.99 1.01 -6.44
CA ASP A 171 -26.14 1.55 -5.72
C ASP A 171 -27.15 0.45 -5.37
N ALA A 172 -26.73 -0.43 -4.45
CA ALA A 172 -27.50 -1.56 -3.95
C ALA A 172 -27.29 -1.75 -2.44
N CYS A 173 -28.26 -2.36 -1.75
CA CYS A 173 -28.20 -2.62 -0.30
C CYS A 173 -28.08 -4.11 0.01
N PHE A 174 -27.31 -4.50 1.03
CA PHE A 174 -27.03 -5.91 1.38
C PHE A 174 -27.44 -6.30 2.82
N HIS A 175 -28.15 -5.44 3.56
CA HIS A 175 -28.31 -5.57 5.03
C HIS A 175 -29.75 -5.54 5.57
N GLY A 176 -30.77 -5.85 4.76
CA GLY A 176 -32.13 -6.13 5.28
C GLY A 176 -33.04 -4.92 5.49
N GLY A 177 -32.82 -3.83 4.76
CA GLY A 177 -33.73 -2.69 4.69
C GLY A 177 -33.39 -1.78 3.50
N GLY A 178 -34.34 -0.95 3.05
CA GLY A 178 -34.21 -0.15 1.82
C GLY A 178 -34.23 -1.04 0.57
N ARG A 179 -33.28 -0.87 -0.36
CA ARG A 179 -33.11 -1.73 -1.56
C ARG A 179 -32.62 -3.16 -1.27
N SER A 180 -32.83 -3.71 -0.07
CA SER A 180 -32.39 -5.07 0.29
C SER A 180 -33.56 -5.98 0.63
N VAL A 181 -33.54 -7.20 0.10
CA VAL A 181 -34.55 -8.22 0.37
C VAL A 181 -33.91 -9.30 1.22
N GLU A 182 -34.37 -9.46 2.46
CA GLU A 182 -33.88 -10.51 3.35
C GLU A 182 -34.58 -11.84 3.09
N ARG A 183 -33.79 -12.90 2.97
CA ARG A 183 -34.29 -14.27 2.97
C ARG A 183 -34.30 -14.82 4.39
N PRO A 184 -35.39 -15.47 4.85
CA PRO A 184 -35.34 -16.28 6.06
C PRO A 184 -34.35 -17.42 5.85
N ASP A 185 -33.44 -17.65 6.81
CA ASP A 185 -32.53 -18.80 6.79
C ASP A 185 -33.35 -20.10 6.81
N PRO A 186 -33.32 -20.91 5.73
CA PRO A 186 -34.09 -22.15 5.66
C PRO A 186 -33.60 -23.22 6.65
N LEU A 187 -32.39 -23.09 7.21
CA LEU A 187 -31.82 -24.06 8.16
C LEU A 187 -31.98 -23.64 9.63
N GLY A 188 -32.47 -22.42 9.91
CA GLY A 188 -32.61 -21.91 11.27
C GLY A 188 -31.29 -21.87 12.05
N LEU A 189 -30.15 -21.86 11.36
CA LEU A 189 -28.84 -21.74 11.95
C LEU A 189 -28.68 -20.29 12.39
N MET A 190 -28.50 -20.07 13.69
CA MET A 190 -28.25 -18.75 14.29
C MET A 190 -26.87 -18.19 13.90
N THR A 191 -26.44 -18.31 12.64
CA THR A 191 -25.26 -17.62 12.15
C THR A 191 -25.68 -16.19 11.87
N PRO A 192 -25.29 -15.21 12.71
CA PRO A 192 -25.63 -13.81 12.44
C PRO A 192 -25.09 -13.44 11.06
N PRO A 193 -25.84 -12.64 10.29
CA PRO A 193 -25.37 -12.24 8.99
C PRO A 193 -24.11 -11.37 9.13
N PRO A 194 -23.21 -11.38 8.13
CA PRO A 194 -21.95 -10.67 8.22
C PRO A 194 -22.18 -9.17 8.39
N THR A 195 -21.42 -8.58 9.30
CA THR A 195 -21.28 -7.12 9.50
C THR A 195 -20.01 -6.59 8.84
N ASP A 196 -19.34 -7.43 8.06
CA ASP A 196 -18.06 -7.11 7.42
C ASP A 196 -18.26 -6.11 6.28
N ALA A 197 -17.18 -5.41 5.94
CA ALA A 197 -17.05 -4.49 4.82
C ALA A 197 -17.71 -4.98 3.51
N LEU A 198 -18.37 -4.11 2.74
CA LEU A 198 -18.68 -4.40 1.34
C LEU A 198 -17.44 -4.20 0.47
N THR A 199 -16.53 -3.32 0.91
CA THR A 199 -15.30 -3.06 0.19
C THR A 199 -14.32 -4.24 0.20
N PRO A 200 -13.67 -4.55 -0.94
CA PRO A 200 -12.60 -5.54 -0.98
C PRO A 200 -11.34 -4.98 -0.30
N SER A 201 -10.49 -5.87 0.20
CA SER A 201 -9.13 -5.48 0.61
C SER A 201 -8.36 -4.93 -0.60
N ALA A 202 -7.55 -3.89 -0.38
CA ALA A 202 -6.70 -3.30 -1.42
C ALA A 202 -5.77 -4.32 -2.11
N VAL A 203 -5.40 -5.42 -1.44
CA VAL A 203 -4.57 -6.48 -2.04
C VAL A 203 -5.33 -7.27 -3.11
N SER A 204 -6.65 -7.38 -2.98
CA SER A 204 -7.54 -8.13 -3.86
C SER A 204 -8.02 -7.34 -5.09
N MET A 205 -7.83 -6.02 -5.09
CA MET A 205 -8.20 -5.14 -6.20
C MET A 205 -7.14 -5.11 -7.31
N GLY A 206 -7.49 -4.87 -8.57
CA GLY A 206 -6.51 -4.59 -9.63
C GLY A 206 -5.84 -3.21 -9.47
N PRO A 207 -4.65 -2.97 -10.07
CA PRO A 207 -4.06 -1.62 -10.09
C PRO A 207 -4.97 -0.62 -10.82
N GLY A 208 -5.12 0.59 -10.25
CA GLY A 208 -5.95 1.66 -10.79
C GLY A 208 -7.46 1.39 -10.73
N GLU A 209 -7.88 0.76 -9.64
CA GLU A 209 -9.24 0.31 -9.43
C GLU A 209 -9.91 1.07 -8.28
N ALA A 210 -11.14 1.52 -8.51
CA ALA A 210 -12.00 2.17 -7.52
C ALA A 210 -13.30 1.38 -7.36
N HIS A 211 -13.74 1.15 -6.13
CA HIS A 211 -15.02 0.55 -5.82
C HIS A 211 -15.80 1.52 -4.95
N LEU A 212 -16.94 2.01 -5.45
CA LEU A 212 -17.79 2.98 -4.78
C LEU A 212 -19.12 2.30 -4.44
N TYR A 213 -19.56 2.40 -3.19
CA TYR A 213 -20.79 1.81 -2.70
C TYR A 213 -21.69 2.92 -2.16
N ALA A 214 -22.96 2.91 -2.57
CA ALA A 214 -23.96 3.86 -2.08
C ALA A 214 -24.26 3.72 -0.58
N THR A 215 -23.87 2.61 0.04
CA THR A 215 -24.07 2.36 1.47
C THR A 215 -22.97 1.48 2.04
N SER A 216 -22.90 1.41 3.36
CA SER A 216 -21.92 0.66 4.14
C SER A 216 -22.57 -0.50 4.90
N ALA A 217 -21.74 -1.32 5.54
CA ALA A 217 -22.23 -2.44 6.34
C ALA A 217 -23.20 -1.97 7.44
N GLY A 218 -24.43 -2.51 7.43
CA GLY A 218 -25.48 -2.16 8.39
C GLY A 218 -26.33 -0.93 8.03
N HIS A 219 -26.05 -0.25 6.92
CA HIS A 219 -26.82 0.90 6.46
C HIS A 219 -27.64 0.57 5.19
N PRO A 220 -28.81 1.21 4.98
CA PRO A 220 -29.61 1.03 3.77
C PRO A 220 -29.05 1.85 2.59
N SER A 221 -29.40 1.45 1.35
CA SER A 221 -29.43 2.39 0.21
C SER A 221 -30.88 2.74 -0.11
N LEU A 222 -31.16 4.02 -0.35
CA LEU A 222 -32.52 4.60 -0.40
C LEU A 222 -32.84 5.20 -1.78
N GLU A 223 -34.12 5.13 -2.14
CA GLU A 223 -34.74 5.91 -3.23
C GLU A 223 -35.56 7.04 -2.66
N ASP A 224 -35.56 8.18 -3.35
CA ASP A 224 -36.36 9.34 -2.96
C ASP A 224 -37.14 9.87 -4.16
N ASP A 225 -38.47 9.74 -4.11
CA ASP A 225 -39.38 10.16 -5.18
C ASP A 225 -39.35 11.68 -5.43
N THR A 226 -38.91 12.48 -4.45
CA THR A 226 -38.75 13.93 -4.60
C THR A 226 -37.48 14.29 -5.37
N LEU A 227 -36.43 13.49 -5.22
CA LEU A 227 -35.23 13.58 -6.04
C LEU A 227 -35.44 12.91 -7.41
N GLY A 228 -36.34 11.92 -7.49
CA GLY A 228 -36.58 11.10 -8.67
C GLY A 228 -35.47 10.09 -8.94
N HIS A 229 -34.67 9.78 -7.91
CA HIS A 229 -33.40 9.03 -8.03
C HIS A 229 -33.09 8.27 -6.73
N GLY A 230 -32.14 7.32 -6.82
CA GLY A 230 -31.41 6.84 -5.65
C GLY A 230 -30.66 8.00 -4.98
N VAL A 231 -30.72 8.12 -3.66
CA VAL A 231 -30.17 9.29 -2.94
C VAL A 231 -28.68 9.49 -3.22
N TYR A 232 -27.90 8.40 -3.21
CA TYR A 232 -26.47 8.45 -3.54
C TYR A 232 -26.24 8.83 -5.00
N THR A 233 -26.99 8.21 -5.93
CA THR A 233 -26.85 8.47 -7.36
C THR A 233 -27.19 9.91 -7.71
N TRP A 234 -28.22 10.51 -7.09
CA TRP A 234 -28.53 11.93 -7.24
C TRP A 234 -27.33 12.82 -6.93
N PHE A 235 -26.65 12.59 -5.81
CA PHE A 235 -25.50 13.41 -5.43
C PHE A 235 -24.22 13.07 -6.21
N LEU A 236 -24.13 11.86 -6.77
CA LEU A 236 -23.09 11.52 -7.73
C LEU A 236 -23.28 12.29 -9.05
N LEU A 237 -24.52 12.37 -9.54
CA LEU A 237 -24.90 13.18 -10.71
C LEU A 237 -24.66 14.68 -10.46
N GLU A 238 -24.98 15.16 -9.26
CA GLU A 238 -24.64 16.52 -8.83
C GLU A 238 -23.13 16.75 -8.96
N ALA A 239 -22.29 15.86 -8.43
CA ALA A 239 -20.84 16.01 -8.44
C ALA A 239 -20.24 16.10 -9.86
N ILE A 240 -20.71 15.28 -10.79
CA ILE A 240 -20.18 15.24 -12.17
C ILE A 240 -20.89 16.20 -13.13
N GLY A 241 -21.92 16.90 -12.65
CA GLY A 241 -22.81 17.75 -13.44
C GLY A 241 -22.92 19.16 -12.87
N TRP A 242 -24.08 19.49 -12.28
CA TRP A 242 -24.40 20.86 -11.88
C TRP A 242 -23.68 21.34 -10.60
N GLY A 243 -23.24 20.41 -9.75
CA GLY A 243 -22.43 20.67 -8.56
C GLY A 243 -20.93 20.50 -8.78
N PHE A 244 -20.49 20.39 -10.05
CA PHE A 244 -19.07 20.23 -10.41
C PHE A 244 -18.11 21.17 -9.65
N PRO A 245 -18.36 22.49 -9.52
CA PRO A 245 -17.43 23.38 -8.83
C PRO A 245 -17.22 23.07 -7.35
N ASP A 246 -18.22 22.44 -6.70
CA ASP A 246 -18.13 22.05 -5.30
C ASP A 246 -17.45 20.67 -5.14
N ALA A 247 -17.51 19.84 -6.19
CA ALA A 247 -16.91 18.51 -6.24
C ALA A 247 -15.44 18.51 -6.68
N ASP A 248 -14.98 19.52 -7.43
CA ASP A 248 -13.56 19.71 -7.81
C ASP A 248 -12.75 20.19 -6.58
N LEU A 249 -12.35 19.24 -5.73
CA LEU A 249 -11.74 19.53 -4.42
C LEU A 249 -10.35 20.17 -4.52
N ASP A 250 -9.61 19.96 -5.61
CA ASP A 250 -8.26 20.49 -5.79
C ASP A 250 -8.17 21.64 -6.82
N GLY A 251 -9.27 21.96 -7.49
CA GLY A 251 -9.39 23.07 -8.42
C GLY A 251 -8.67 22.84 -9.74
N ASP A 252 -8.37 21.58 -10.08
CA ASP A 252 -7.65 21.23 -11.30
C ASP A 252 -8.55 21.25 -12.55
N GLY A 253 -9.87 21.44 -12.38
CA GLY A 253 -10.87 21.44 -13.44
C GLY A 253 -11.32 20.05 -13.87
N LEU A 254 -11.10 19.04 -13.02
CA LEU A 254 -11.55 17.66 -13.15
C LEU A 254 -12.33 17.23 -11.91
N VAL A 255 -13.18 16.21 -12.08
CA VAL A 255 -13.82 15.48 -10.99
C VAL A 255 -13.51 14.00 -11.19
N THR A 256 -12.68 13.45 -10.30
CA THR A 256 -12.29 12.04 -10.26
C THR A 256 -13.35 11.17 -9.58
N ALA A 257 -13.17 9.86 -9.65
CA ALA A 257 -14.01 8.91 -8.94
C ALA A 257 -13.99 9.13 -7.42
N TYR A 258 -12.86 9.54 -6.84
CA TYR A 258 -12.81 9.84 -5.40
C TYR A 258 -13.46 11.19 -5.07
N GLU A 259 -13.24 12.23 -5.87
CA GLU A 259 -13.87 13.56 -5.69
C GLU A 259 -15.39 13.45 -5.80
N ALA A 260 -15.87 12.75 -6.83
CA ALA A 260 -17.29 12.49 -7.01
C ALA A 260 -17.88 11.70 -5.84
N HIS A 261 -17.15 10.69 -5.34
CA HIS A 261 -17.58 9.91 -4.19
C HIS A 261 -17.61 10.74 -2.90
N ASP A 262 -16.59 11.53 -2.61
CA ASP A 262 -16.51 12.35 -1.40
C ASP A 262 -17.62 13.42 -1.37
N HIS A 263 -17.90 14.04 -2.52
CA HIS A 263 -19.06 14.92 -2.68
C HIS A 263 -20.37 14.16 -2.44
N ALA A 264 -20.59 13.07 -3.18
CA ALA A 264 -21.82 12.29 -3.09
C ALA A 264 -22.06 11.76 -1.67
N ARG A 265 -21.01 11.28 -1.00
CA ARG A 265 -21.03 10.78 0.37
C ARG A 265 -21.44 11.88 1.35
N THR A 266 -20.78 13.03 1.29
CA THR A 266 -21.06 14.15 2.20
C THR A 266 -22.51 14.62 2.07
N ARG A 267 -22.98 14.76 0.83
CA ARG A 267 -24.35 15.19 0.52
C ARG A 267 -25.39 14.13 0.92
N THR A 268 -25.11 12.85 0.66
CA THR A 268 -25.97 11.73 1.07
C THR A 268 -26.13 11.67 2.59
N MET A 269 -25.03 11.75 3.34
CA MET A 269 -25.07 11.74 4.80
C MET A 269 -25.81 12.96 5.35
N THR A 270 -25.62 14.14 4.73
CA THR A 270 -26.32 15.36 5.15
C THR A 270 -27.82 15.25 4.89
N TYR A 271 -28.21 14.78 3.70
CA TYR A 271 -29.61 14.67 3.29
C TYR A 271 -30.39 13.62 4.09
N THR A 272 -29.73 12.50 4.39
CA THR A 272 -30.34 11.38 5.12
C THR A 272 -30.07 11.43 6.63
N GLU A 273 -29.48 12.51 7.14
CA GLU A 273 -29.11 12.67 8.55
C GLU A 273 -28.26 11.50 9.10
N GLY A 274 -27.37 10.96 8.26
CA GLY A 274 -26.48 9.84 8.59
C GLY A 274 -27.14 8.46 8.51
N VAL A 275 -28.38 8.34 8.04
CA VAL A 275 -29.05 7.03 7.85
C VAL A 275 -28.35 6.23 6.75
N GLN A 276 -28.07 6.84 5.59
CA GLN A 276 -27.32 6.22 4.52
C GLN A 276 -25.87 6.70 4.56
N ILE A 277 -24.92 5.76 4.62
CA ILE A 277 -23.49 6.06 4.72
C ILE A 277 -22.75 5.38 3.57
N PRO A 278 -22.47 6.10 2.47
CA PRO A 278 -21.65 5.59 1.37
C PRO A 278 -20.21 5.25 1.80
N GLU A 279 -19.61 4.27 1.14
CA GLU A 279 -18.23 3.84 1.36
C GLU A 279 -17.49 3.58 0.04
N ALA A 280 -16.16 3.63 0.08
CA ALA A 280 -15.34 3.34 -1.09
C ALA A 280 -14.02 2.66 -0.73
N ALA A 281 -13.46 1.96 -1.72
CA ALA A 281 -12.10 1.44 -1.71
C ALA A 281 -11.37 1.81 -3.00
N PHE A 282 -10.08 2.14 -2.85
CA PHE A 282 -9.25 2.62 -3.95
C PHE A 282 -7.89 1.91 -3.94
N ARG A 283 -7.50 1.33 -5.07
CA ARG A 283 -6.13 0.85 -5.33
C ARG A 283 -5.57 1.63 -6.51
N VAL A 284 -5.18 2.88 -6.30
CA VAL A 284 -4.57 3.71 -7.35
C VAL A 284 -3.06 3.43 -7.38
N VAL A 285 -2.50 3.17 -8.57
CA VAL A 285 -1.06 2.94 -8.77
C VAL A 285 -0.59 3.70 -10.01
N GLY A 286 0.25 4.72 -9.83
CA GLY A 286 0.62 5.63 -10.94
C GLY A 286 -0.56 6.52 -11.35
N GLU A 287 -0.52 7.13 -12.54
CA GLU A 287 -1.52 8.09 -13.05
C GLU A 287 -2.91 7.48 -13.34
N ALA A 288 -3.39 6.61 -12.45
CA ALA A 288 -4.42 5.62 -12.65
C ALA A 288 -5.72 5.96 -11.90
N ASP A 289 -5.91 7.23 -11.56
CA ASP A 289 -7.19 7.70 -11.04
C ASP A 289 -8.17 7.90 -12.20
N LEU A 290 -9.42 7.52 -12.01
CA LEU A 290 -10.44 7.60 -13.05
C LEU A 290 -11.12 8.96 -12.97
N VAL A 291 -10.93 9.79 -13.99
CA VAL A 291 -11.70 11.03 -14.15
C VAL A 291 -13.11 10.67 -14.60
N LEU A 292 -14.13 11.19 -13.92
CA LEU A 292 -15.53 11.04 -14.33
C LEU A 292 -16.00 12.23 -15.15
N ALA A 293 -15.62 13.46 -14.77
CA ALA A 293 -15.98 14.67 -15.49
C ALA A 293 -14.85 15.72 -15.52
N GLY A 294 -14.93 16.69 -16.43
CA GLY A 294 -14.03 17.87 -16.50
C GLY A 294 -13.35 18.08 -17.84
N ASP A 295 -12.42 19.04 -17.90
CA ASP A 295 -11.73 19.46 -19.13
C ASP A 295 -10.89 18.33 -19.75
N PRO A 296 -11.23 17.83 -20.96
CA PRO A 296 -10.48 16.77 -21.63
C PRO A 296 -8.99 17.07 -21.82
N SER A 297 -8.61 18.33 -21.94
CA SER A 297 -7.20 18.73 -22.13
C SER A 297 -6.35 18.54 -20.88
N ARG A 298 -6.97 18.51 -19.69
CA ARG A 298 -6.30 18.38 -18.39
C ARG A 298 -6.18 16.95 -17.88
N ARG A 299 -6.92 16.00 -18.47
CA ARG A 299 -6.97 14.59 -18.05
C ARG A 299 -5.62 13.86 -18.14
N ARG A 300 -4.65 14.36 -18.91
CA ARG A 300 -3.38 13.67 -19.21
C ARG A 300 -2.21 14.03 -18.29
N SER A 301 -2.40 14.85 -17.26
CA SER A 301 -1.28 15.38 -16.46
C SER A 301 -1.52 15.39 -14.95
N ARG A 302 -1.86 14.24 -14.34
CA ARG A 302 -1.96 14.14 -12.88
C ARG A 302 -0.92 13.19 -12.30
N GLU A 303 0.06 13.79 -11.64
CA GLU A 303 0.94 13.13 -10.69
C GLU A 303 0.47 13.52 -9.28
N GLN A 304 -0.52 12.84 -8.69
CA GLN A 304 -0.91 13.04 -7.28
C GLN A 304 -0.99 11.71 -6.55
N ALA A 305 -0.55 11.66 -5.30
CA ALA A 305 -0.77 10.53 -4.42
C ALA A 305 -2.06 10.75 -3.61
N LEU A 306 -2.81 9.69 -3.33
CA LEU A 306 -4.04 9.78 -2.54
C LEU A 306 -3.82 9.19 -1.16
N VAL A 307 -4.24 9.89 -0.11
CA VAL A 307 -4.34 9.34 1.25
C VAL A 307 -5.80 9.24 1.63
N TYR A 308 -6.30 8.05 1.95
CA TYR A 308 -7.73 7.84 2.18
C TYR A 308 -8.03 7.02 3.43
N LEU A 309 -9.18 7.28 4.04
CA LEU A 309 -9.79 6.44 5.07
C LEU A 309 -11.32 6.51 4.96
N TYR A 310 -11.95 5.35 4.74
CA TYR A 310 -13.39 5.19 4.93
C TYR A 310 -13.60 4.15 6.03
N PRO A 311 -14.26 4.51 7.15
CA PRO A 311 -14.43 3.64 8.29
C PRO A 311 -15.39 2.52 7.92
N HIS A 312 -15.06 1.34 8.41
CA HIS A 312 -16.04 0.30 8.70
C HIS A 312 -16.02 0.14 10.20
N ALA A 313 -17.21 0.22 10.82
CA ALA A 313 -17.49 0.04 12.24
C ALA A 313 -16.27 0.15 13.19
N ASP A 314 -16.16 1.29 13.88
CA ASP A 314 -15.27 1.51 15.03
C ASP A 314 -13.75 1.60 14.74
N THR A 315 -13.36 2.35 13.70
CA THR A 315 -11.95 2.76 13.56
C THR A 315 -11.66 3.97 14.45
N ALA A 316 -10.70 3.84 15.37
CA ALA A 316 -10.16 4.92 16.21
C ALA A 316 -9.60 6.15 15.43
N MET A 317 -9.59 6.08 14.10
CA MET A 317 -9.11 7.11 13.18
C MET A 317 -10.25 7.90 12.51
N SER A 318 -11.52 7.61 12.84
CA SER A 318 -12.62 8.48 12.45
C SER A 318 -12.47 9.83 13.15
N GLY A 319 -12.56 10.94 12.41
CA GLY A 319 -12.23 12.28 12.93
C GLY A 319 -10.73 12.61 12.96
N ALA A 320 -9.86 11.70 12.48
CA ALA A 320 -8.43 11.97 12.42
C ALA A 320 -8.09 13.11 11.47
N THR A 321 -7.12 13.93 11.84
CA THR A 321 -6.64 15.06 11.03
C THR A 321 -5.29 14.73 10.40
N LEU A 322 -5.13 15.07 9.11
CA LEU A 322 -3.88 14.90 8.38
C LEU A 322 -3.24 16.27 8.12
N ARG A 323 -2.00 16.44 8.55
CA ARG A 323 -1.14 17.56 8.17
C ARG A 323 -0.01 17.08 7.29
N VAL A 324 0.29 17.84 6.26
CA VAL A 324 1.37 17.59 5.31
C VAL A 324 2.29 18.80 5.31
N ASN A 325 3.57 18.59 5.60
CA ASN A 325 4.59 19.64 5.73
C ASN A 325 4.12 20.78 6.65
N GLY A 326 3.52 20.43 7.80
CA GLY A 326 2.99 21.36 8.78
C GLY A 326 1.65 22.02 8.44
N ARG A 327 1.11 21.85 7.22
CA ARG A 327 -0.19 22.41 6.81
C ARG A 327 -1.30 21.38 6.94
N MET A 328 -2.43 21.76 7.56
CA MET A 328 -3.62 20.91 7.61
C MET A 328 -4.17 20.70 6.21
N ARG A 329 -4.40 19.43 5.84
CA ARG A 329 -4.94 19.06 4.53
C ARG A 329 -6.38 18.60 4.57
N GLY A 330 -6.80 17.98 5.68
CA GLY A 330 -8.19 17.55 5.83
C GLY A 330 -8.40 16.69 7.07
N THR A 331 -9.64 16.26 7.23
CA THR A 331 -10.10 15.41 8.33
C THR A 331 -10.77 14.19 7.74
N MET A 332 -10.56 13.05 8.39
CA MET A 332 -11.10 11.75 8.01
C MET A 332 -12.49 11.57 8.63
N PRO A 333 -13.39 10.82 8.01
CA PRO A 333 -13.18 10.00 6.81
C PRO A 333 -13.28 10.75 5.49
N GLY A 334 -12.54 10.29 4.49
CA GLY A 334 -12.47 10.87 3.14
C GLY A 334 -11.14 10.56 2.46
N THR A 335 -10.93 11.17 1.30
CA THR A 335 -9.68 11.10 0.54
C THR A 335 -9.02 12.49 0.47
N ILE A 336 -7.71 12.52 0.66
CA ILE A 336 -6.89 13.72 0.62
C ILE A 336 -5.82 13.55 -0.47
N PRO A 337 -5.86 14.35 -1.56
CA PRO A 337 -4.80 14.38 -2.54
C PRO A 337 -3.55 15.07 -1.96
N ILE A 338 -2.38 14.51 -2.26
CA ILE A 338 -1.08 15.03 -1.87
C ILE A 338 -0.14 14.98 -3.08
N GLU A 339 0.67 16.02 -3.24
CA GLU A 339 1.73 16.01 -4.23
C GLU A 339 2.67 14.80 -4.02
N PRO A 340 3.22 14.21 -5.09
CA PRO A 340 4.20 13.16 -4.97
C PRO A 340 5.54 13.70 -4.51
N GLY A 341 6.32 12.83 -3.88
CA GLY A 341 7.61 13.18 -3.33
C GLY A 341 7.68 12.91 -1.84
N ARG A 342 8.69 13.51 -1.20
CA ARG A 342 8.95 13.29 0.22
C ARG A 342 8.24 14.37 1.03
N HIS A 343 7.26 13.96 1.82
CA HIS A 343 6.47 14.83 2.69
C HIS A 343 6.61 14.41 4.14
N HIS A 344 6.60 15.39 5.04
CA HIS A 344 6.40 15.17 6.46
C HIS A 344 4.90 15.07 6.75
N LEU A 345 4.46 13.93 7.29
CA LEU A 345 3.06 13.66 7.62
C LEU A 345 2.89 13.65 9.15
N GLU A 346 1.89 14.38 9.63
CA GLU A 346 1.38 14.25 10.99
C GLU A 346 -0.07 13.79 10.92
N ILE A 347 -0.39 12.68 11.58
CA ILE A 347 -1.77 12.20 11.73
C ILE A 347 -2.10 12.23 13.21
N ARG A 348 -3.19 12.94 13.55
CA ARG A 348 -3.76 12.98 14.91
C ARG A 348 -5.14 12.38 14.89
N ASP A 349 -5.52 11.63 15.91
CA ASP A 349 -6.89 11.10 16.02
C ASP A 349 -7.91 12.20 16.38
N ALA A 350 -9.18 11.80 16.61
CA ALA A 350 -10.26 12.73 16.94
C ALA A 350 -10.01 13.47 18.26
N GLU A 351 -9.33 12.84 19.22
CA GLU A 351 -8.96 13.43 20.50
C GLU A 351 -7.73 14.36 20.40
N GLY A 352 -7.06 14.40 19.24
CA GLY A 352 -5.89 15.22 18.97
C GLY A 352 -4.54 14.56 19.34
N GLU A 353 -4.58 13.30 19.78
CA GLU A 353 -3.39 12.51 20.10
C GLU A 353 -2.64 12.14 18.83
N LEU A 354 -1.31 12.25 18.90
CA LEU A 354 -0.44 12.01 17.75
C LEU A 354 -0.32 10.51 17.47
N ARG A 355 -0.75 10.09 16.29
CA ARG A 355 -0.71 8.69 15.84
C ARG A 355 0.43 8.42 14.88
N VAL A 356 0.70 9.35 13.97
CA VAL A 356 1.81 9.27 13.02
C VAL A 356 2.54 10.60 12.99
N ASP A 357 3.87 10.54 13.03
CA ASP A 357 4.76 11.69 12.79
C ASP A 357 6.02 11.16 12.08
N GLY A 358 6.18 11.52 10.81
CA GLY A 358 7.33 11.08 10.05
C GLY A 358 7.32 11.48 8.59
N HIS A 359 8.46 11.27 7.92
CA HIS A 359 8.58 11.53 6.49
C HIS A 359 8.15 10.30 5.69
N VAL A 360 7.20 10.48 4.78
CA VAL A 360 6.76 9.49 3.81
C VAL A 360 7.17 9.94 2.42
N THR A 361 7.66 9.01 1.60
CA THR A 361 7.83 9.24 0.16
C THR A 361 6.60 8.70 -0.56
N LEU A 362 5.71 9.62 -0.95
CA LEU A 362 4.51 9.34 -1.70
C LEU A 362 4.89 9.22 -3.17
N ARG A 363 4.55 8.07 -3.77
CA ARG A 363 4.81 7.84 -5.19
C ARG A 363 3.73 8.51 -6.02
N PRO A 364 4.08 9.07 -7.20
CA PRO A 364 3.09 9.59 -8.12
C PRO A 364 1.97 8.59 -8.32
N GLY A 365 0.73 9.01 -8.07
CA GLY A 365 -0.42 8.20 -8.39
C GLY A 365 -0.66 6.99 -7.49
N SER A 366 -0.01 6.90 -6.33
CA SER A 366 -0.25 5.80 -5.39
C SER A 366 -1.32 6.17 -4.37
N SER A 367 -2.25 5.26 -4.06
CA SER A 367 -3.16 5.39 -2.93
C SER A 367 -2.58 4.74 -1.66
N TYR A 368 -2.74 5.41 -0.53
CA TYR A 368 -2.29 4.98 0.78
C TYR A 368 -3.46 5.05 1.75
N ARG A 369 -3.83 3.91 2.36
CA ARG A 369 -4.81 3.92 3.44
C ARG A 369 -4.18 4.62 4.65
N LEU A 370 -4.94 5.48 5.34
CA LEU A 370 -4.42 6.26 6.47
C LEU A 370 -3.78 5.37 7.55
N ASP A 371 -4.43 4.25 7.91
CA ASP A 371 -3.91 3.32 8.93
C ASP A 371 -2.62 2.61 8.49
N ASP A 372 -2.37 2.53 7.18
CA ASP A 372 -1.14 1.96 6.66
C ASP A 372 0.02 2.95 6.72
N LEU A 373 -0.26 4.25 6.80
CA LEU A 373 0.77 5.29 6.84
C LEU A 373 1.61 5.24 8.10
N GLU A 374 1.11 4.73 9.23
CA GLU A 374 1.96 4.46 10.40
C GLU A 374 3.13 3.53 10.02
N ARG A 375 2.85 2.50 9.22
CA ARG A 375 3.86 1.55 8.73
C ARG A 375 4.79 2.18 7.70
N VAL A 376 4.26 3.03 6.81
CA VAL A 376 5.02 3.68 5.73
C VAL A 376 5.92 4.81 6.27
N ALA A 377 5.43 5.64 7.19
CA ALA A 377 6.18 6.70 7.86
C ALA A 377 7.31 6.15 8.75
N ALA A 378 7.16 4.91 9.21
CA ALA A 378 8.17 4.18 9.96
C ALA A 378 9.25 3.50 9.07
N GLY A 379 9.43 3.91 7.80
CA GLY A 379 10.35 3.30 6.82
C GLY A 379 11.78 2.96 7.34
N PRO A 380 12.57 2.14 6.62
CA PRO A 380 13.88 1.72 7.08
C PRO A 380 14.77 2.91 7.40
N ARG A 381 15.25 3.00 8.65
CA ARG A 381 16.04 4.12 9.13
C ARG A 381 17.51 3.74 9.10
N SER A 382 18.28 4.43 8.25
CA SER A 382 19.74 4.39 8.26
C SER A 382 20.27 5.50 9.16
N THR A 383 21.00 5.17 10.22
CA THR A 383 21.60 6.15 11.13
C THR A 383 23.12 6.05 11.05
N VAL A 384 23.79 7.21 11.04
CA VAL A 384 25.25 7.35 11.13
C VAL A 384 25.55 8.24 12.32
N GLY A 385 26.53 7.90 13.15
CA GLY A 385 26.92 8.77 14.27
C GLY A 385 28.31 8.46 14.81
N VAL A 386 28.74 9.25 15.80
CA VAL A 386 30.02 9.10 16.49
C VAL A 386 29.77 8.74 17.95
N ARG A 387 30.35 7.64 18.44
CA ARG A 387 30.22 7.20 19.85
C ARG A 387 31.58 7.19 20.55
N GLY A 388 31.58 7.41 21.86
CA GLY A 388 32.74 7.09 22.71
C GLY A 388 32.71 5.63 23.11
N LEU A 389 33.75 4.88 22.76
CA LEU A 389 33.94 3.52 23.26
C LEU A 389 34.69 3.57 24.59
N ALA A 390 34.21 2.81 25.59
CA ALA A 390 34.92 2.55 26.85
C ALA A 390 35.01 1.03 27.04
N LEU A 391 36.18 0.44 26.80
CA LEU A 391 36.38 -1.00 27.01
C LEU A 391 36.87 -1.27 28.43
N ALA A 392 36.02 -1.90 29.25
CA ALA A 392 36.40 -2.42 30.56
C ALA A 392 36.37 -3.95 30.50
N ALA A 393 37.50 -4.58 30.13
CA ALA A 393 37.67 -6.02 30.19
C ALA A 393 38.46 -6.38 31.45
N PRO A 394 37.84 -6.89 32.53
CA PRO A 394 38.50 -7.08 33.82
C PRO A 394 39.78 -7.93 33.77
N ALA A 395 39.89 -8.81 32.79
CA ALA A 395 40.97 -9.79 32.72
C ALA A 395 41.98 -9.56 31.59
N MET A 396 41.79 -8.52 30.77
CA MET A 396 42.89 -7.89 30.02
C MET A 396 43.27 -6.53 30.61
N GLY A 397 42.65 -6.11 31.72
CA GLY A 397 42.89 -4.82 32.36
C GLY A 397 44.34 -4.63 32.82
N GLU A 398 45.04 -5.73 33.11
CA GLU A 398 46.47 -5.71 33.45
C GLU A 398 47.39 -5.53 32.23
N SER A 399 47.00 -6.03 31.05
CA SER A 399 47.83 -6.00 29.82
C SER A 399 47.54 -4.83 28.89
N LEU A 400 46.27 -4.38 28.81
CA LEU A 400 45.84 -3.28 27.93
C LEU A 400 45.62 -1.95 28.67
N GLY A 401 45.64 -1.99 30.01
CA GLY A 401 45.26 -0.87 30.87
C GLY A 401 43.74 -0.74 31.05
N ALA A 402 43.32 0.02 32.06
CA ALA A 402 41.91 0.31 32.29
C ALA A 402 41.40 1.33 31.25
N GLY A 403 40.55 0.89 30.32
CA GLY A 403 39.75 1.76 29.46
C GLY A 403 40.42 2.21 28.16
N ALA A 404 40.07 1.58 27.04
CA ALA A 404 40.30 2.19 25.73
C ALA A 404 39.27 3.31 25.50
N LEU A 405 39.72 4.49 25.04
CA LEU A 405 38.86 5.62 24.68
C LEU A 405 39.07 5.97 23.20
N GLY A 406 37.98 6.02 22.43
CA GLY A 406 38.06 6.23 20.98
C GLY A 406 36.76 6.65 20.32
N PRO A 407 36.82 7.44 19.23
CA PRO A 407 35.67 7.69 18.38
C PRO A 407 35.29 6.46 17.54
N GLU A 408 34.03 6.05 17.65
CA GLU A 408 33.42 5.00 16.83
C GLU A 408 32.47 5.60 15.80
N LEU A 409 32.74 5.36 14.51
CA LEU A 409 31.77 5.63 13.44
C LEU A 409 30.86 4.41 13.33
N TRP A 410 29.59 4.58 13.65
CA TRP A 410 28.63 3.49 13.54
C TRP A 410 27.61 3.76 12.44
N TRP A 411 27.23 2.70 11.73
CA TRP A 411 26.16 2.69 10.74
C TRP A 411 25.15 1.61 11.09
N GLN A 412 23.88 2.00 11.26
CA GLN A 412 22.81 1.06 11.56
C GLN A 412 21.71 1.14 10.53
N VAL A 413 21.17 -0.03 10.18
CA VAL A 413 19.97 -0.16 9.36
C VAL A 413 18.88 -0.86 10.16
N ARG A 414 17.83 -0.12 10.48
CA ARG A 414 16.58 -0.67 11.04
C ARG A 414 15.63 -1.04 9.91
N ARG A 415 15.04 -2.23 9.95
CA ARG A 415 13.96 -2.62 9.03
C ARG A 415 12.67 -2.88 9.82
N ASN A 416 11.59 -2.22 9.41
CA ASN A 416 10.26 -2.37 10.02
C ASN A 416 9.30 -3.22 9.15
N HIS A 417 9.81 -3.98 8.18
CA HIS A 417 8.99 -4.78 7.25
C HIS A 417 9.33 -6.30 7.35
N GLY A 418 8.30 -7.16 7.32
CA GLY A 418 8.41 -8.63 7.37
C GLY A 418 7.77 -9.28 8.62
N PRO A 419 7.74 -10.63 8.72
CA PRO A 419 7.10 -11.37 9.83
C PRO A 419 7.76 -11.13 11.21
N ALA A 420 8.95 -10.52 11.22
CA ALA A 420 9.74 -10.22 12.40
C ALA A 420 9.80 -8.70 12.63
N ARG A 421 8.80 -8.15 13.33
CA ARG A 421 8.81 -6.74 13.79
C ARG A 421 10.05 -6.48 14.64
N GLY A 422 10.73 -5.36 14.41
CA GLY A 422 11.86 -4.92 15.24
C GLY A 422 13.23 -5.41 14.80
N LEU A 423 13.38 -6.12 13.67
CA LEU A 423 14.71 -6.55 13.21
C LEU A 423 15.66 -5.36 12.97
N ALA A 424 16.83 -5.41 13.60
CA ALA A 424 17.89 -4.39 13.50
C ALA A 424 19.22 -5.05 13.15
N GLY A 425 19.99 -4.40 12.27
CA GLY A 425 21.39 -4.74 12.01
C GLY A 425 22.27 -3.51 12.18
N GLU A 426 23.45 -3.71 12.78
CA GLU A 426 24.44 -2.67 13.02
C GLU A 426 25.78 -3.09 12.41
N ILE A 427 26.44 -2.17 11.71
CA ILE A 427 27.85 -2.27 11.34
C ILE A 427 28.56 -1.08 11.96
N ALA A 428 29.53 -1.31 12.84
CA ALA A 428 30.28 -0.23 13.47
C ALA A 428 31.78 -0.36 13.17
N LEU A 429 32.40 0.76 12.80
CA LEU A 429 33.82 0.89 12.56
C LEU A 429 34.39 1.89 13.59
N ALA A 430 35.27 1.43 14.47
CA ALA A 430 35.84 2.29 15.50
C ALA A 430 37.35 2.47 15.35
N GLY A 431 37.83 3.65 15.72
CA GLY A 431 39.23 3.92 15.99
C GLY A 431 39.39 4.31 17.45
N ALA A 432 40.32 3.70 18.18
CA ALA A 432 40.52 4.03 19.58
C ALA A 432 41.99 4.17 19.94
N ILE A 433 42.22 4.85 21.07
CA ILE A 433 43.54 4.95 21.68
C ILE A 433 43.46 4.25 23.03
N SER A 434 44.25 3.18 23.21
CA SER A 434 44.38 2.51 24.50
C SER A 434 45.55 3.08 25.30
N PRO A 435 45.34 3.47 26.56
CA PRO A 435 46.42 3.78 27.49
C PRO A 435 46.99 2.48 28.09
N THR A 436 48.17 2.03 27.66
CA THR A 436 48.86 0.90 28.30
C THR A 436 49.61 1.34 29.56
N ARG A 437 49.63 0.49 30.60
CA ARG A 437 50.55 0.65 31.75
C ARG A 437 51.92 0.07 31.40
N SER A 438 52.97 0.68 31.95
CA SER A 438 54.34 0.14 31.84
C SER A 438 54.46 -1.16 32.64
N PRO A 439 55.14 -2.21 32.11
CA PRO A 439 55.43 -3.43 32.88
C PRO A 439 56.33 -3.19 34.10
N LEU A 440 56.92 -1.99 34.24
CA LEU A 440 57.80 -1.61 35.35
C LEU A 440 57.08 -0.98 36.56
N GLY A 441 55.74 -0.99 36.61
CA GLY A 441 54.98 -0.60 37.82
C GLY A 441 55.04 0.89 38.20
N LEU A 442 55.51 1.76 37.33
CA LEU A 442 55.45 3.21 37.51
C LEU A 442 54.19 3.76 36.83
N ASP A 443 53.38 4.53 37.56
CA ASP A 443 52.05 5.06 37.18
C ASP A 443 52.00 6.00 35.95
N ALA A 444 53.04 6.04 35.12
CA ALA A 444 53.04 6.81 33.88
C ALA A 444 52.49 5.95 32.73
N VAL A 445 51.37 6.40 32.13
CA VAL A 445 50.78 5.85 30.89
C VAL A 445 51.85 5.84 29.80
N ALA A 446 52.35 4.65 29.49
CA ALA A 446 53.46 4.47 28.55
C ALA A 446 52.87 4.21 27.16
N ALA A 447 52.83 5.29 26.37
CA ALA A 447 52.48 5.37 24.95
C ALA A 447 51.00 5.04 24.57
N PRO A 448 50.27 6.01 23.98
CA PRO A 448 48.98 5.75 23.37
C PRO A 448 49.12 4.79 22.18
N ARG A 449 48.28 3.74 22.11
CA ARG A 449 48.27 2.79 20.99
C ARG A 449 47.00 2.92 20.16
N ALA A 450 47.16 3.04 18.85
CA ALA A 450 46.03 3.03 17.92
C ALA A 450 45.44 1.62 17.81
N LEU A 451 44.12 1.55 17.93
CA LEU A 451 43.31 0.35 17.74
C LEU A 451 42.32 0.63 16.62
N GLY A 452 42.04 -0.36 15.79
CA GLY A 452 40.87 -0.34 14.93
C GLY A 452 39.94 -1.52 15.22
N GLN A 453 38.64 -1.29 15.10
CA GLN A 453 37.61 -2.28 15.40
C GLN A 453 36.52 -2.29 14.33
N LEU A 454 36.06 -3.49 13.96
CA LEU A 454 34.87 -3.71 13.14
C LEU A 454 33.89 -4.58 13.92
N THR A 455 32.66 -4.11 14.08
CA THR A 455 31.57 -4.80 14.77
C THR A 455 30.44 -5.05 13.80
N LEU A 456 29.88 -6.26 13.79
CA LEU A 456 28.64 -6.64 13.13
C LEU A 456 27.65 -7.10 14.20
N SER A 457 26.47 -6.51 14.30
CA SER A 457 25.43 -6.95 15.23
C SER A 457 24.08 -7.12 14.55
N GLY A 458 23.27 -8.03 15.08
CA GLY A 458 21.96 -8.36 14.54
C GLY A 458 21.00 -8.83 15.64
N GLY A 459 19.78 -8.31 15.65
CA GLY A 459 18.82 -8.62 16.71
C GLY A 459 17.48 -7.95 16.54
N PHE A 460 16.72 -7.90 17.62
CA PHE A 460 15.40 -7.30 17.70
C PHE A 460 15.43 -6.04 18.56
N GLN A 461 14.68 -5.03 18.16
CA GLN A 461 14.49 -3.79 18.88
C GLN A 461 13.02 -3.52 19.16
N ALA A 462 12.74 -2.93 20.32
CA ALA A 462 11.41 -2.50 20.72
C ALA A 462 11.49 -1.07 21.28
N ASP A 463 10.55 -0.22 20.89
CA ASP A 463 10.40 1.13 21.44
C ASP A 463 9.39 1.07 22.60
N VAL A 464 9.80 1.50 23.80
CA VAL A 464 8.99 1.58 25.02
C VAL A 464 9.04 3.02 25.53
N ARG A 465 8.00 3.81 25.23
CA ARG A 465 7.97 5.26 25.52
C ARG A 465 9.18 5.98 24.88
N ARG A 466 10.05 6.60 25.69
CA ARG A 466 11.30 7.26 25.27
C ARG A 466 12.53 6.33 25.29
N ALA A 467 12.36 5.09 25.72
CA ALA A 467 13.43 4.10 25.79
C ALA A 467 13.33 3.11 24.64
N ARG A 468 14.46 2.79 24.02
CA ARG A 468 14.59 1.75 23.01
C ARG A 468 15.39 0.59 23.58
N LEU A 469 14.83 -0.60 23.47
CA LEU A 469 15.44 -1.86 23.89
C LEU A 469 15.98 -2.58 22.65
N PHE A 470 17.16 -3.19 22.74
CA PHE A 470 17.72 -4.05 21.71
C PHE A 470 18.23 -5.36 22.34
N GLY A 471 17.89 -6.50 21.73
CA GLY A 471 18.44 -7.80 22.07
C GLY A 471 18.92 -8.53 20.84
N GLY A 472 20.19 -8.94 20.80
CA GLY A 472 20.78 -9.53 19.60
C GLY A 472 22.17 -10.13 19.79
N GLY A 473 22.68 -10.77 18.73
CA GLY A 473 24.06 -11.23 18.65
C GLY A 473 24.99 -10.17 18.08
N ALA A 474 26.28 -10.20 18.46
CA ALA A 474 27.31 -9.39 17.85
C ALA A 474 28.60 -10.19 17.57
N ALA A 475 29.37 -9.74 16.59
CA ALA A 475 30.69 -10.25 16.25
C ALA A 475 31.62 -9.05 16.03
N SER A 476 32.80 -9.07 16.66
CA SER A 476 33.73 -7.94 16.60
C SER A 476 35.16 -8.40 16.32
N GLY A 477 35.85 -7.75 15.38
CA GLY A 477 37.29 -7.93 15.15
C GLY A 477 38.05 -6.67 15.56
N VAL A 478 39.17 -6.81 16.26
CA VAL A 478 40.05 -5.68 16.63
C VAL A 478 41.43 -5.93 16.04
N TRP A 479 41.93 -4.96 15.27
CA TRP A 479 43.30 -5.00 14.77
C TRP A 479 44.16 -3.98 15.50
N MET A 480 45.38 -4.41 15.83
CA MET A 480 46.39 -3.59 16.49
C MET A 480 47.65 -3.60 15.62
N PRO A 481 48.37 -2.48 15.48
CA PRO A 481 49.69 -2.50 14.88
C PRO A 481 50.62 -3.38 15.71
N PRO A 482 51.47 -4.22 15.09
CA PRO A 482 52.40 -5.09 15.80
C PRO A 482 53.37 -4.24 16.62
N SER A 483 53.14 -4.18 17.92
CA SER A 483 54.02 -3.54 18.88
C SER A 483 53.85 -4.26 20.21
N ALA A 484 54.98 -4.68 20.80
CA ALA A 484 55.09 -5.63 21.90
C ALA A 484 53.96 -5.49 22.94
N LEU A 485 52.96 -6.36 22.85
CA LEU A 485 52.12 -6.74 23.98
C LEU A 485 52.74 -8.03 24.50
N GLU A 486 53.58 -7.92 25.52
CA GLU A 486 54.04 -9.11 26.25
C GLU A 486 52.85 -9.57 27.08
N VAL A 487 52.24 -10.69 26.66
CA VAL A 487 51.19 -11.33 27.44
C VAL A 487 51.88 -12.33 28.35
N ASP A 488 51.65 -12.21 29.66
CA ASP A 488 52.16 -13.16 30.65
C ASP A 488 51.30 -14.45 30.60
N ALA A 489 51.40 -15.17 29.49
CA ALA A 489 50.71 -16.44 29.23
C ALA A 489 51.71 -17.60 29.42
N PRO A 490 51.29 -18.74 29.99
CA PRO A 490 52.15 -19.91 30.07
C PRO A 490 52.59 -20.30 28.65
N ALA A 491 53.90 -20.43 28.43
CA ALA A 491 54.53 -20.64 27.13
C ALA A 491 53.83 -21.73 26.32
N ALA A 492 52.94 -21.32 25.41
CA ALA A 492 52.38 -22.16 24.38
C ALA A 492 53.10 -21.84 23.08
N GLU A 493 53.40 -22.87 22.29
CA GLU A 493 53.89 -22.72 20.91
C GLU A 493 53.03 -21.69 20.16
N ALA A 494 53.64 -20.88 19.29
CA ALA A 494 52.97 -19.84 18.52
C ALA A 494 51.58 -20.29 18.01
N GLY A 495 50.53 -19.51 18.29
CA GLY A 495 49.16 -19.92 18.01
C GLY A 495 48.09 -19.17 18.81
N TRP A 496 46.85 -19.67 18.68
CA TRP A 496 45.65 -19.02 19.22
C TRP A 496 45.45 -19.30 20.72
N VAL A 497 45.32 -18.23 21.52
CA VAL A 497 44.96 -18.30 22.94
C VAL A 497 43.49 -17.91 23.14
N PHE A 498 42.74 -18.72 23.89
CA PHE A 498 41.32 -18.51 24.18
C PHE A 498 41.14 -17.85 25.54
N LEU A 499 40.37 -16.76 25.58
CA LEU A 499 40.12 -16.01 26.80
C LEU A 499 38.62 -15.73 26.95
N ALA A 500 38.05 -15.93 28.14
CA ALA A 500 36.61 -15.81 28.39
C ALA A 500 36.32 -14.68 29.38
N PHE A 501 35.67 -13.58 28.96
CA PHE A 501 35.53 -12.38 29.80
C PHE A 501 34.15 -11.70 29.78
N GLY A 502 33.95 -10.84 30.80
CA GLY A 502 32.70 -10.20 31.20
C GLY A 502 32.22 -9.03 30.32
N PRO A 503 31.19 -8.29 30.76
CA PRO A 503 30.46 -7.37 29.91
C PRO A 503 31.22 -6.09 29.53
N THR A 504 31.23 -5.72 28.25
CA THR A 504 31.59 -4.36 27.80
C THR A 504 30.42 -3.40 27.98
N ALA A 505 30.70 -2.15 28.40
CA ALA A 505 29.71 -1.08 28.56
C ALA A 505 30.16 0.20 27.82
N SER A 506 29.33 0.72 26.92
CA SER A 506 29.67 1.90 26.12
C SER A 506 28.58 2.96 26.18
N ALA A 507 28.95 4.25 26.07
CA ALA A 507 28.03 5.40 26.10
C ALA A 507 28.49 6.47 25.12
N GLY A 508 27.57 7.08 24.36
CA GLY A 508 27.92 8.17 23.45
C GLY A 508 26.69 8.88 22.89
N VAL A 509 26.94 9.91 22.09
CA VAL A 509 25.91 10.84 21.58
C VAL A 509 25.65 10.57 20.10
N VAL A 510 24.42 10.22 19.75
CA VAL A 510 24.02 10.05 18.35
C VAL A 510 23.68 11.41 17.76
N LEU A 511 24.42 11.85 16.74
CA LEU A 511 24.08 13.07 16.01
C LEU A 511 23.05 12.77 14.94
N ARG A 512 21.76 12.84 15.32
CA ARG A 512 20.66 12.95 14.37
C ARG A 512 19.42 13.53 15.07
N ASP A 513 19.20 14.82 14.90
CA ASP A 513 18.05 15.60 15.38
C ASP A 513 17.72 15.54 16.90
N ASP A 514 18.16 14.53 17.68
CA ASP A 514 17.94 14.34 19.14
C ASP A 514 19.15 13.72 19.87
N PHE A 515 19.22 13.87 21.20
CA PHE A 515 20.25 13.31 22.08
C PHE A 515 19.88 11.89 22.56
N ALA A 516 20.76 10.91 22.36
CA ALA A 516 20.54 9.54 22.84
C ALA A 516 21.67 9.06 23.76
N LEU A 517 21.31 8.45 24.90
CA LEU A 517 22.23 7.76 25.80
C LEU A 517 22.05 6.24 25.60
N SER A 518 23.09 5.59 25.09
CA SER A 518 23.13 4.12 24.93
C SER A 518 23.89 3.48 26.09
N LEU A 519 23.36 2.41 26.67
CA LEU A 519 24.07 1.45 27.51
C LEU A 519 23.97 0.08 26.82
N LEU A 520 25.10 -0.56 26.56
CA LEU A 520 25.16 -1.83 25.85
C LEU A 520 26.03 -2.77 26.67
N VAL A 521 25.55 -3.98 26.97
CA VAL A 521 26.22 -4.99 27.78
C VAL A 521 26.45 -6.22 26.90
N ARG A 522 27.71 -6.56 26.60
CA ARG A 522 28.05 -7.74 25.77
C ARG A 522 29.03 -8.67 26.51
N PRO A 523 28.68 -9.91 26.89
CA PRO A 523 29.67 -10.95 27.17
C PRO A 523 30.50 -11.23 25.91
N GLU A 524 31.82 -11.37 26.08
CA GLU A 524 32.76 -11.51 24.97
C GLU A 524 33.71 -12.70 25.19
N VAL A 525 33.93 -13.50 24.14
CA VAL A 525 35.01 -14.49 24.08
C VAL A 525 36.06 -13.98 23.11
N ALA A 526 37.32 -13.90 23.55
CA ALA A 526 38.45 -13.40 22.77
C ALA A 526 39.33 -14.54 22.25
N TRP A 527 39.96 -14.27 21.10
CA TRP A 527 41.09 -15.02 20.57
C TRP A 527 42.25 -14.08 20.30
N LEU A 528 43.44 -14.45 20.79
CA LEU A 528 44.70 -13.76 20.50
C LEU A 528 45.57 -14.64 19.63
N ASP A 529 46.15 -14.08 18.56
CA ASP A 529 47.19 -14.73 17.77
C ASP A 529 48.57 -14.24 18.22
N LEU A 530 49.39 -15.15 18.76
CA LEU A 530 50.73 -14.87 19.28
C LEU A 530 51.80 -15.31 18.28
N ASP A 531 52.76 -14.42 18.01
CA ASP A 531 53.96 -14.78 17.24
C ASP A 531 54.93 -15.65 18.05
N ALA A 532 56.01 -16.09 17.41
CA ALA A 532 57.04 -16.95 18.03
C ALA A 532 57.75 -16.28 19.22
N ASP A 533 57.68 -14.95 19.32
CA ASP A 533 58.24 -14.14 20.42
C ASP A 533 57.18 -13.79 21.47
N GLN A 534 56.02 -14.47 21.46
CA GLN A 534 54.87 -14.25 22.37
C GLN A 534 54.27 -12.84 22.26
N ARG A 535 54.38 -12.17 21.10
CA ARG A 535 53.74 -10.89 20.86
C ARG A 535 52.40 -11.08 20.19
N ALA A 536 51.37 -10.42 20.70
CA ALA A 536 50.06 -10.41 20.07
C ALA A 536 50.10 -9.63 18.74
N THR A 537 49.64 -10.27 17.66
CA THR A 537 49.61 -9.68 16.32
C THR A 537 48.19 -9.34 15.83
N ALA A 538 47.16 -10.01 16.37
CA ALA A 538 45.74 -9.71 16.14
C ALA A 538 44.83 -10.25 17.26
N THR A 539 43.64 -9.64 17.43
CA THR A 539 42.62 -10.10 18.39
C THR A 539 41.23 -10.16 17.75
N ALA A 540 40.50 -11.27 17.89
CA ALA A 540 39.11 -11.40 17.42
C ALA A 540 38.16 -11.79 18.58
N TRP A 541 36.90 -11.34 18.54
CA TRP A 541 35.92 -11.62 19.60
C TRP A 541 34.56 -12.06 19.05
N LEU A 542 33.90 -13.02 19.70
CA LEU A 542 32.49 -13.36 19.49
C LEU A 542 31.70 -13.21 20.79
N GLY A 543 30.54 -12.55 20.75
CA GLY A 543 29.74 -12.25 21.94
C GLY A 543 28.28 -11.89 21.65
N GLY A 544 27.33 -12.47 22.37
CA GLY A 544 25.91 -12.06 22.33
C GLY A 544 25.64 -10.92 23.32
N GLY A 545 24.77 -9.96 23.03
CA GLY A 545 24.59 -8.78 23.90
C GLY A 545 23.16 -8.30 24.09
N LEU A 546 22.90 -7.66 25.23
CA LEU A 546 21.66 -6.95 25.53
C LEU A 546 21.97 -5.44 25.62
N GLY A 547 21.20 -4.62 24.92
CA GLY A 547 21.40 -3.17 24.85
C GLY A 547 20.14 -2.39 25.19
N LEU A 548 20.31 -1.24 25.83
CA LEU A 548 19.26 -0.30 26.18
C LEU A 548 19.71 1.12 25.79
N SER A 549 18.95 1.81 24.94
CA SER A 549 19.25 3.17 24.52
C SER A 549 18.04 4.07 24.74
N GLY A 550 18.17 5.16 25.51
CA GLY A 550 17.12 6.17 25.65
C GLY A 550 17.38 7.37 24.75
N SER A 551 16.36 7.86 24.04
CA SER A 551 16.38 9.15 23.31
C SER A 551 15.52 10.15 24.07
N TRP A 552 16.04 11.36 24.31
CA TRP A 552 15.37 12.37 25.13
C TRP A 552 14.99 13.62 24.37
#